data_AF-A0AAN0KE78-F1
#
_entry.id   AF-A0AAN0KE78-F1
#
_cell.length_a   1.000
_cell.length_b   1.000
_cell.length_c   1.000
_cell.angle_alpha   90.00
_cell.angle_beta   90.00
_cell.angle_gamma   90.00
#
_symmetry.space_group_name_H-M   'P 1'
#
loop_
_entity.id
_entity.type
_entity.pdbx_description
1 polymer ?
#
loop_
_entity_poly.entity_id
_entity_poly.type
_entity_poly.pdbx_seq_one_letter_code
_entity_poly.pdbx_strand_id
1 'polypeptide(L)'
;MKARWLLPLLVSAALPGMVKAQAIYPIDRATMLAGGKFDFKVEFDEVLKPEDIRILINGKDYQQVLGKTASFVEREDGGNASCPKG
;
A
#
# COMPACT_ATOMS: atom_id res chain seq x y z
N MET A 1 21.98 -0.70 -45.69
CA MET A 1 21.23 0.23 -44.81
C MET A 1 19.89 -0.39 -44.37
N LYS A 2 19.85 -1.38 -43.45
CA LYS A 2 18.56 -1.98 -43.00
C LYS A 2 18.50 -2.47 -41.54
N ALA A 3 19.55 -2.28 -40.72
CA ALA A 3 19.57 -2.81 -39.35
C ALA A 3 19.41 -1.75 -38.24
N ARG A 4 19.45 -0.45 -38.60
CA ARG A 4 19.49 0.65 -37.60
C ARG A 4 18.13 0.99 -36.98
N TRP A 5 17.05 0.38 -37.47
CA TRP A 5 15.68 0.56 -36.98
C TRP A 5 15.24 -0.55 -36.02
N LEU A 6 16.07 -1.58 -35.82
CA LEU A 6 15.76 -2.70 -34.92
C LEU A 6 16.21 -2.46 -33.46
N LEU A 7 17.14 -1.53 -33.23
CA LEU A 7 17.61 -1.17 -31.87
C LEU A 7 16.54 -0.51 -30.98
N PRO A 8 15.71 0.45 -31.42
CA PRO A 8 14.72 1.08 -30.54
C PRO A 8 13.56 0.12 -30.19
N LEU A 9 13.28 -0.88 -31.03
CA LEU A 9 12.27 -1.91 -30.75
C LEU A 9 12.66 -2.84 -29.60
N LEU A 10 13.95 -3.13 -29.43
CA LEU A 10 14.45 -3.99 -28.36
C LEU A 10 14.40 -3.31 -26.98
N VAL A 11 14.52 -1.98 -26.91
CA VAL A 11 14.52 -1.24 -25.64
C VAL A 11 13.11 -1.13 -25.04
N SER A 12 12.06 -1.04 -25.88
CA SER A 12 10.68 -0.94 -25.39
C SER A 12 10.13 -2.25 -24.80
N ALA A 13 10.74 -3.40 -25.09
CA ALA A 13 10.34 -4.69 -24.56
C ALA A 13 10.98 -5.02 -23.20
N ALA A 14 11.93 -4.20 -22.73
CA ALA A 14 12.78 -4.49 -21.57
C ALA A 14 12.38 -3.75 -20.29
N LEU A 15 11.18 -3.17 -20.20
CA LEU A 15 10.61 -2.74 -18.92
C LEU A 15 9.59 -3.76 -18.41
N PRO A 16 9.99 -4.90 -17.84
CA PRO A 16 9.13 -5.56 -16.89
C PRO A 16 8.99 -4.59 -15.72
N GLY A 17 7.79 -4.01 -15.57
CA GLY A 17 7.44 -3.26 -14.37
C GLY A 17 7.77 -4.12 -13.16
N MET A 18 8.54 -3.58 -12.21
CA MET A 18 8.87 -4.25 -10.97
C MET A 18 7.56 -4.51 -10.21
N VAL A 19 6.98 -5.70 -10.40
CA VAL A 19 5.90 -6.17 -9.56
C VAL A 19 6.54 -6.52 -8.22
N LYS A 20 6.53 -5.57 -7.28
CA LYS A 20 6.80 -5.89 -5.88
C LYS A 20 5.66 -6.77 -5.41
N ALA A 21 5.95 -8.02 -5.10
CA ALA A 21 4.98 -8.94 -4.52
C ALA A 21 4.67 -8.50 -3.09
N GLN A 22 3.71 -7.58 -2.93
CA GLN A 22 3.11 -7.30 -1.64
C GLN A 22 2.26 -8.51 -1.26
N ALA A 23 2.55 -9.14 -0.13
CA ALA A 23 1.74 -10.24 0.37
C ALA A 23 0.36 -9.69 0.79
N ILE A 24 -0.67 -10.00 0.00
CA ILE A 24 -2.06 -9.66 0.33
C ILE A 24 -2.68 -10.88 1.00
N TYR A 25 -3.01 -10.74 2.28
CA TYR A 25 -3.70 -11.79 3.03
C TYR A 25 -5.22 -11.63 2.86
N PRO A 26 -5.91 -12.59 2.21
CA PRO A 26 -7.35 -12.52 1.98
C PRO A 26 -8.13 -12.62 3.30
N ILE A 27 -8.93 -11.59 3.60
CA ILE A 27 -9.78 -11.56 4.81
C ILE A 27 -10.91 -12.61 4.74
N ASP A 28 -11.39 -12.95 3.55
CA ASP A 28 -12.42 -13.98 3.33
C ASP A 28 -11.98 -15.40 3.73
N ARG A 29 -10.68 -15.62 3.94
CA ARG A 29 -10.12 -16.88 4.42
C ARG A 29 -9.72 -16.84 5.90
N ALA A 30 -9.85 -15.69 6.56
CA ALA A 30 -9.52 -15.55 7.97
C ALA A 30 -10.64 -16.12 8.84
N THR A 31 -10.27 -16.95 9.82
CA THR A 31 -11.20 -17.35 10.88
C THR A 31 -11.31 -16.21 11.89
N MET A 32 -12.46 -15.54 11.94
CA MET A 32 -12.71 -14.43 12.86
C MET A 32 -13.72 -14.84 13.92
N LEU A 33 -13.52 -14.37 15.16
CA LEU A 33 -14.51 -14.54 16.22
C LEU A 33 -15.76 -13.72 15.89
N ALA A 34 -16.94 -14.35 15.96
CA ALA A 34 -18.20 -13.63 15.76
C ALA A 34 -18.34 -12.48 16.76
N GLY A 35 -18.58 -11.27 16.27
CA GLY A 35 -18.63 -10.04 17.09
C GLY A 35 -17.28 -9.51 17.54
N GLY A 36 -16.17 -10.13 17.12
CA GLY A 36 -14.82 -9.60 17.35
C GLY A 36 -14.65 -8.23 16.69
N LYS A 37 -14.02 -7.30 17.41
CA LYS A 37 -13.63 -6.00 16.88
C LYS A 37 -12.18 -6.08 16.41
N PHE A 38 -11.90 -5.44 15.29
CA PHE A 38 -10.58 -5.39 14.68
C PHE A 38 -10.27 -3.95 14.34
N ASP A 39 -9.03 -3.55 14.61
CA ASP A 39 -8.48 -2.26 14.20
C ASP A 39 -7.91 -2.38 12.79
N PHE A 40 -7.93 -1.29 12.03
CA PHE A 40 -7.33 -1.21 10.70
C PHE A 40 -6.04 -0.42 10.78
N LYS A 41 -4.92 -1.08 10.46
CA LYS A 41 -3.57 -0.51 10.58
C LYS A 41 -2.85 -0.62 9.24
N VAL A 42 -2.29 0.50 8.78
CA VAL A 42 -1.42 0.56 7.59
C VAL A 42 -0.03 0.94 8.06
N GLU A 43 0.99 0.19 7.66
CA GLU A 43 2.38 0.46 7.98
C GLU A 43 3.15 0.81 6.71
N PHE A 44 4.04 1.80 6.80
CA PHE A 44 4.94 2.18 5.73
C PHE A 44 6.39 1.88 6.14
N ASP A 45 7.17 1.37 5.20
CA ASP A 45 8.60 1.07 5.39
C ASP A 45 9.47 2.33 5.56
N GLU A 46 8.87 3.52 5.35
CA GLU A 46 9.52 4.81 5.42
C GLU A 46 8.76 5.75 6.38
N VAL A 47 9.46 6.79 6.84
CA VAL A 47 8.86 7.88 7.61
C VAL A 47 8.24 8.87 6.63
N LEU A 48 6.91 8.89 6.57
CA LEU A 48 6.14 9.77 5.70
C LEU A 48 5.49 10.89 6.51
N LYS A 49 5.18 12.02 5.85
CA LYS A 49 4.33 13.05 6.46
C LYS A 49 2.86 12.73 6.22
N PRO A 50 1.95 13.06 7.14
CA PRO A 50 0.51 12.81 6.97
C PRO A 50 -0.07 13.35 5.65
N GLU A 51 0.38 14.53 5.23
CA GLU A 51 -0.06 15.18 4.00
C GLU A 51 0.31 14.43 2.71
N ASP A 52 1.32 13.57 2.77
CA ASP A 52 1.77 12.76 1.63
C ASP A 52 1.01 11.42 1.53
N ILE A 53 0.17 11.10 2.52
CA ILE A 53 -0.54 9.82 2.64
C ILE A 53 -1.98 9.97 2.19
N ARG A 54 -2.40 9.09 1.28
CA ARG A 54 -3.82 8.91 0.92
C ARG A 54 -4.19 7.44 0.99
N ILE A 55 -5.18 7.12 1.82
CA ILE A 55 -5.68 5.76 2.00
C ILE A 55 -7.08 5.68 1.37
N LEU A 56 -7.22 4.78 0.40
CA LEU A 56 -8.49 4.51 -0.28
C LEU A 56 -8.95 3.08 0.01
N ILE A 57 -10.22 2.92 0.35
CA ILE A 57 -10.88 1.62 0.48
C ILE A 57 -11.95 1.55 -0.61
N ASN A 58 -11.79 0.61 -1.56
CA ASN A 58 -12.66 0.50 -2.74
C ASN A 58 -12.82 1.83 -3.50
N GLY A 59 -11.72 2.59 -3.62
CA GLY A 59 -11.67 3.88 -4.32
C GLY A 59 -12.26 5.07 -3.56
N LYS A 60 -12.75 4.88 -2.33
CA LYS A 60 -13.27 5.95 -1.46
C LYS A 60 -12.29 6.27 -0.34
N ASP A 61 -12.33 7.49 0.15
CA ASP A 61 -11.51 7.89 1.30
C ASP A 61 -11.83 7.03 2.54
N TYR A 62 -10.80 6.63 3.28
CA TYR A 62 -10.95 5.73 4.42
C TYR A 62 -11.90 6.29 5.50
N GLN A 63 -11.96 7.61 5.68
CA GLN A 63 -12.84 8.24 6.67
C GLN A 63 -14.31 8.07 6.29
N GLN A 64 -14.60 8.07 4.98
CA GLN A 64 -15.96 7.84 4.47
C GLN A 64 -16.41 6.38 4.68
N VAL A 65 -15.46 5.44 4.70
CA VAL A 65 -15.76 4.00 4.83
C VAL A 65 -15.78 3.55 6.29
N LEU A 66 -14.83 4.03 7.10
CA LEU A 66 -14.67 3.61 8.50
C LEU A 66 -15.36 4.55 9.50
N GLY A 67 -15.73 5.76 9.08
CA GLY A 67 -16.43 6.74 9.92
C GLY A 67 -15.59 7.32 11.06
N LYS A 68 -14.26 7.15 11.02
CA LYS A 68 -13.31 7.61 12.03
C LYS A 68 -12.08 8.24 11.39
N THR A 69 -11.48 9.19 12.10
CA THR A 69 -10.17 9.75 11.76
C THR A 69 -9.07 8.83 12.27
N ALA A 70 -8.08 8.51 11.43
CA ALA A 70 -6.94 7.73 11.85
C ALA A 70 -6.01 8.54 12.77
N SER A 71 -5.45 7.88 13.77
CA SER A 71 -4.32 8.40 14.54
C SER A 71 -3.04 8.11 13.77
N PHE A 72 -2.18 9.10 13.51
CA PHE A 72 -0.93 8.91 12.81
C PHE A 72 0.24 8.82 13.80
N VAL A 73 1.02 7.75 13.72
CA VAL A 73 2.27 7.58 14.48
C VAL A 73 3.44 7.65 13.49
N GLU A 74 4.27 8.67 13.60
CA GLU A 74 5.40 8.89 12.67
C GLU A 74 6.51 7.83 12.81
N ARG A 75 6.76 7.37 14.05
CA ARG A 75 7.68 6.27 14.35
C ARG A 75 7.09 5.37 15.42
N GLU A 76 6.82 4.12 15.07
CA GLU A 76 6.39 3.10 16.04
C GLU A 76 7.62 2.58 16.83
N ASP A 77 7.44 2.29 18.13
CA ASP A 77 8.51 2.10 19.13
C ASP A 77 9.67 1.20 18.63
N GLY A 78 10.84 1.81 18.42
CA GLY A 78 12.11 1.14 18.14
C GLY A 78 12.44 0.87 16.66
N GLY A 79 11.60 1.26 15.70
CA GLY A 79 11.83 1.05 14.27
C GLY A 79 11.64 2.29 13.39
N ASN A 80 12.21 2.27 12.18
CA ASN A 80 12.02 3.30 11.14
C ASN A 80 10.72 3.05 10.34
N ALA A 81 9.58 2.91 11.00
CA ALA A 81 8.30 2.68 10.32
C ALA A 81 7.19 3.60 10.86
N SER A 82 6.41 4.17 9.94
CA SER A 82 5.25 5.02 10.25
C SER A 82 3.95 4.23 10.15
N CYS A 83 3.00 4.51 11.03
CA CYS A 83 1.79 3.70 11.23
C CYS A 83 0.55 4.55 11.60
N PRO A 84 -0.42 4.72 10.68
CA PRO A 84 -1.78 5.11 11.04
C PRO A 84 -2.59 3.97 11.72
N LYS A 85 -3.23 4.26 12.86
CA LYS A 85 -4.15 3.38 13.61
C LYS A 85 -5.58 3.93 13.57
N GLY A 86 -6.56 3.09 13.21
CA GLY A 86 -7.99 3.44 13.17
C GLY A 86 -8.90 2.35 13.72
#